data_AF-A0AAQ3L3E0-F1
#
_entry.id   AF-A0AAQ3L3E0-F1
#
_cell.length_a   1.000
_cell.length_b   1.000
_cell.length_c   1.000
_cell.angle_alpha   90.00
_cell.angle_beta   90.00
_cell.angle_gamma   90.00
#
_symmetry.space_group_name_H-M   'P 1'
#
loop_
_entity.id
_entity.type
_entity.pdbx_description
1 polymer ?
#
loop_
_entity_poly.entity_id
_entity_poly.type
_entity_poly.pdbx_seq_one_letter_code
_entity_poly.pdbx_strand_id
1 'polypeptide(L)'
;MALVAKCWMRLVARAGGAASQPLLHRLSISRYYHTPVYEAKVGIPEFLKAVGSGVDAHIPKLEAEIGDFQKLLVTRTLRLKKLGIPCKHRKLILRYTHKYRLGLWKPRADVLKQ
;
A
#
# COMPACT_ATOMS: atom_id res chain seq x y z
N MET A 1 -13.24 -1.94 -32.24
CA MET A 1 -12.37 -2.89 -31.51
C MET A 1 -10.95 -2.86 -32.07
N ALA A 2 -10.18 -1.77 -31.89
CA ALA A 2 -8.76 -1.73 -32.32
C ALA A 2 -8.02 -0.49 -31.77
N LEU A 3 -8.04 -0.26 -30.45
CA LEU A 3 -7.18 0.78 -29.85
C LEU A 3 -6.69 0.31 -28.48
N VAL A 4 -6.03 -0.84 -28.50
CA VAL A 4 -5.20 -1.36 -27.42
C VAL A 4 -3.79 -1.53 -27.99
N ALA A 5 -2.78 -1.19 -27.19
CA ALA A 5 -1.38 -1.62 -27.35
C ALA A 5 -0.51 -0.95 -28.45
N LYS A 6 -0.25 0.37 -28.36
CA LYS A 6 0.87 1.00 -29.10
C LYS A 6 1.87 1.80 -28.25
N CYS A 7 1.86 1.66 -26.92
CA CYS A 7 2.74 2.44 -26.04
C CYS A 7 3.80 1.64 -25.27
N TRP A 8 3.89 0.32 -25.41
CA TRP A 8 4.78 -0.51 -24.58
C TRP A 8 5.95 -1.20 -25.32
N MET A 9 6.13 -0.96 -26.63
CA MET A 9 7.27 -1.51 -27.41
C MET A 9 8.19 -0.41 -27.93
N ARG A 10 8.83 0.35 -27.04
CA ARG A 10 9.90 1.30 -27.41
C ARG A 10 11.08 1.26 -26.43
N LEU A 11 11.36 0.08 -25.85
CA LEU A 11 12.42 -0.07 -24.84
C LEU A 11 13.26 -1.36 -24.98
N VAL A 12 13.22 -2.04 -26.13
CA VAL A 12 13.99 -3.30 -26.33
C VAL A 12 14.98 -3.24 -27.51
N ALA A 13 15.02 -2.15 -28.28
CA ALA A 13 15.92 -2.06 -29.44
C ALA A 13 16.89 -0.88 -29.33
N ARG A 14 17.95 -1.02 -28.52
CA ARG A 14 19.18 -0.28 -28.78
C ARG A 14 20.41 -1.09 -28.39
N ALA A 15 20.95 -1.71 -29.44
CA ALA A 15 22.36 -1.89 -29.77
C ALA A 15 23.28 -2.57 -28.74
N GLY A 16 23.80 -3.73 -29.16
CA GLY A 16 24.96 -4.34 -28.57
C GLY A 16 26.20 -3.45 -28.67
N GLY A 17 27.03 -3.58 -27.65
CA GLY A 17 28.39 -3.04 -27.58
C GLY A 17 29.17 -3.90 -26.60
N ALA A 18 30.13 -4.66 -27.11
CA ALA A 18 31.09 -5.42 -26.31
C ALA A 18 32.01 -4.45 -25.55
N ALA A 19 32.09 -4.57 -24.22
CA ALA A 19 33.18 -4.03 -23.42
C ALA A 19 33.25 -4.77 -22.08
N SER A 20 34.34 -5.53 -21.91
CA SER A 20 35.08 -5.82 -20.67
C SER A 20 34.32 -5.85 -19.33
N GLN A 21 34.31 -7.04 -18.71
CA GLN A 21 34.06 -7.21 -17.27
C GLN A 21 35.07 -6.38 -16.45
N PRO A 22 34.62 -5.72 -15.37
CA PRO A 22 35.41 -5.61 -14.17
C PRO A 22 34.76 -6.45 -13.06
N LEU A 23 35.56 -7.34 -12.51
CA LEU A 23 35.37 -8.00 -11.22
C LEU A 23 35.04 -6.97 -10.15
N LEU A 24 33.77 -6.82 -9.81
CA LEU A 24 33.36 -6.59 -8.43
C LEU A 24 32.12 -7.43 -8.19
N HIS A 25 32.29 -8.40 -7.29
CA HIS A 25 31.24 -9.21 -6.71
C HIS A 25 29.96 -8.41 -6.59
N ARG A 26 28.93 -8.95 -7.24
CA ARG A 26 27.51 -8.71 -7.04
C ARG A 26 27.24 -8.65 -5.54
N LEU A 27 27.43 -7.47 -4.94
CA LEU A 27 26.90 -7.16 -3.63
C LEU A 27 25.39 -7.21 -3.82
N SER A 28 24.84 -8.40 -3.61
CA SER A 28 23.44 -8.59 -3.29
C SER A 28 23.21 -7.77 -2.03
N ILE A 29 22.94 -6.49 -2.21
CA ILE A 29 22.36 -5.63 -1.21
C ILE A 29 20.99 -6.26 -0.97
N SER A 30 20.96 -7.23 -0.06
CA SER A 30 19.75 -7.72 0.54
C SER A 30 19.12 -6.48 1.16
N ARG A 31 18.15 -5.90 0.46
CA ARG A 31 17.31 -4.85 1.01
C ARG A 31 16.49 -5.53 2.10
N TYR A 32 17.09 -5.61 3.27
CA TYR A 32 16.44 -6.04 4.50
C TYR A 32 15.36 -5.00 4.73
N TYR A 33 14.15 -5.27 4.25
CA TYR A 33 12.99 -4.48 4.61
C TYR A 33 12.75 -4.79 6.08
N HIS A 34 13.39 -4.03 6.96
CA HIS A 34 12.98 -3.98 8.35
C HIS A 34 11.49 -3.67 8.34
N THR A 35 10.66 -4.65 8.67
CA THR A 35 9.26 -4.41 8.91
C THR A 35 9.24 -3.65 10.22
N PRO A 36 8.96 -2.34 10.20
CA PRO A 36 8.85 -1.64 11.45
C PRO A 36 7.70 -2.29 12.22
N VAL A 37 8.04 -2.78 13.42
CA VAL A 37 7.11 -3.40 14.34
C VAL A 37 6.27 -2.27 14.94
N TYR A 38 5.36 -1.72 14.15
CA TYR A 38 4.31 -0.87 14.67
C TYR A 38 3.28 -1.76 15.34
N GLU A 39 3.65 -2.29 16.51
CA GLU A 39 2.75 -2.89 17.51
C GLU A 39 1.91 -1.82 18.22
N ALA A 40 1.62 -0.71 17.53
CA ALA A 40 0.57 0.16 18.01
C ALA A 40 -0.73 -0.63 17.84
N LYS A 41 -1.41 -0.92 18.95
CA LYS A 41 -2.78 -1.44 19.02
C LYS A 41 -3.78 -0.42 18.44
N VAL A 42 -3.53 0.06 17.22
CA VAL A 42 -4.46 0.94 16.50
C VAL A 42 -5.56 0.05 15.94
N GLY A 43 -6.78 0.34 16.36
CA GLY A 43 -7.95 -0.32 15.80
C GLY A 43 -8.15 0.08 14.34
N ILE A 44 -8.79 -0.80 13.56
CA ILE A 44 -9.36 -0.44 12.24
C ILE A 44 -10.18 0.86 12.31
N PRO A 45 -11.08 1.07 13.31
CA PRO A 45 -11.89 2.29 13.36
C PRO A 45 -11.04 3.53 13.64
N GLU A 46 -10.03 3.42 14.51
CA GLU A 46 -9.11 4.53 14.81
C GLU A 46 -8.28 4.91 13.58
N PHE A 47 -7.76 3.91 12.87
CA PHE A 47 -6.99 4.14 11.65
C PHE A 47 -7.82 4.85 10.59
N LEU A 48 -9.04 4.38 10.32
CA LEU A 48 -9.88 4.96 9.28
C LEU A 48 -10.37 6.36 9.64
N LYS A 49 -10.69 6.60 10.92
CA LYS A 49 -11.02 7.94 11.44
C LYS A 49 -9.88 8.93 11.25
N ALA A 50 -8.64 8.50 11.49
CA ALA A 50 -7.46 9.33 11.28
C ALA A 50 -7.14 9.57 9.78
N VAL A 51 -7.51 8.65 8.89
CA VAL A 51 -7.43 8.87 7.44
C VAL A 51 -8.46 9.92 6.99
N GLY A 52 -9.65 9.91 7.59
CA GLY A 52 -10.75 10.82 7.30
C GLY A 52 -11.29 10.66 5.88
N SER A 53 -11.88 11.73 5.34
CA SER A 53 -12.45 11.76 3.97
C SER A 53 -13.63 10.80 3.74
N GLY A 54 -14.44 10.53 4.78
CA GLY A 54 -15.66 9.73 4.68
C GLY A 54 -15.42 8.22 4.51
N VAL A 55 -14.19 7.74 4.70
CA VAL A 55 -13.86 6.31 4.68
C VAL A 55 -14.47 5.60 5.91
N ASP A 56 -14.85 6.35 6.94
CA ASP A 56 -15.45 5.86 8.19
C ASP A 56 -16.76 5.10 7.98
N ALA A 57 -17.54 5.47 6.97
CA ALA A 57 -18.77 4.76 6.61
C ALA A 57 -18.53 3.30 6.16
N HIS A 58 -17.28 2.92 5.91
CA HIS A 58 -16.88 1.56 5.54
C HIS A 58 -16.24 0.76 6.67
N ILE A 59 -16.12 1.33 7.89
CA ILE A 59 -15.66 0.63 9.10
C ILE A 59 -16.41 -0.69 9.32
N PRO A 60 -17.77 -0.74 9.38
CA PRO A 60 -18.47 -1.98 9.72
C PRO A 60 -18.24 -3.10 8.69
N LYS A 61 -18.04 -2.75 7.42
CA LYS A 61 -17.75 -3.72 6.35
C LYS A 61 -16.32 -4.26 6.44
N LEU A 62 -15.38 -3.43 6.87
CA LEU A 62 -13.98 -3.82 7.03
C LEU A 62 -13.77 -4.64 8.29
N GLU A 63 -14.45 -4.32 9.38
CA GLU A 63 -14.43 -5.11 10.62
C GLU A 63 -15.02 -6.50 10.41
N ALA A 64 -16.15 -6.63 9.69
CA ALA A 64 -16.78 -7.92 9.44
C ALA A 64 -15.93 -8.89 8.58
N GLU A 65 -15.26 -8.41 7.53
CA GLU A 65 -14.46 -9.28 6.64
C GLU A 65 -13.03 -9.47 7.13
N ILE A 66 -12.39 -8.39 7.60
CA ILE A 66 -10.96 -8.40 7.89
C ILE A 66 -10.73 -8.67 9.38
N GLY A 67 -11.49 -8.00 10.26
CA GLY A 67 -11.45 -8.10 11.73
C GLY A 67 -10.15 -7.62 12.39
N ASP A 68 -9.02 -7.81 11.72
CA ASP A 68 -7.68 -7.58 12.24
C ASP A 68 -6.97 -6.48 11.44
N PHE A 69 -6.36 -5.54 12.15
CA PHE A 69 -5.62 -4.43 11.58
C PHE A 69 -4.41 -4.92 10.75
N GLN A 70 -3.72 -5.98 11.16
CA GLN A 70 -2.58 -6.51 10.40
C GLN A 70 -3.03 -7.02 9.03
N LYS A 71 -4.16 -7.71 8.97
CA LYS A 71 -4.76 -8.14 7.70
C LYS A 71 -5.11 -6.95 6.83
N LEU A 72 -5.57 -5.83 7.37
CA LEU A 72 -5.84 -4.60 6.60
C LEU A 72 -4.58 -4.03 5.93
N LEU A 73 -3.43 -4.04 6.62
CA LEU A 73 -2.15 -3.55 6.10
C LEU A 73 -1.57 -4.39 4.96
N VAL A 74 -1.89 -5.68 4.93
CA VAL A 74 -1.47 -6.63 3.90
C VAL A 74 -2.48 -6.71 2.75
N THR A 75 -3.73 -6.34 3.02
CA THR A 75 -4.85 -6.43 2.08
C THR A 75 -4.60 -5.62 0.79
N ARG A 76 -5.06 -6.18 -0.33
CA ARG A 76 -4.96 -5.59 -1.68
C ARG A 76 -6.33 -5.17 -2.22
N THR A 77 -6.30 -4.47 -3.36
CA THR A 77 -7.48 -3.83 -3.99
C THR A 77 -8.65 -4.79 -4.27
N LEU A 78 -8.37 -6.03 -4.64
CA LEU A 78 -9.40 -7.01 -5.00
C LEU A 78 -10.32 -7.34 -3.82
N ARG A 79 -9.76 -7.50 -2.61
CA ARG A 79 -10.53 -7.72 -1.38
C ARG A 79 -11.41 -6.52 -1.06
N LEU A 80 -10.86 -5.31 -1.11
CA LEU A 80 -11.61 -4.08 -0.88
C LEU A 80 -12.70 -3.84 -1.95
N LYS A 81 -12.50 -4.30 -3.18
CA LYS A 81 -13.51 -4.24 -4.25
C LYS A 81 -14.68 -5.16 -3.97
N LYS A 82 -14.44 -6.38 -3.45
CA LYS A 82 -15.51 -7.33 -3.09
C LYS A 82 -16.43 -6.76 -2.01
N LEU A 83 -15.92 -5.92 -1.12
CA LEU A 83 -16.68 -5.21 -0.09
C LEU A 83 -17.53 -4.03 -0.60
N GLY A 84 -17.48 -3.75 -1.92
CA GLY A 84 -18.22 -2.65 -2.51
C GLY A 84 -17.67 -1.26 -2.17
N ILE A 85 -16.42 -1.16 -1.68
CA ILE A 85 -15.81 0.13 -1.33
C ILE A 85 -15.48 0.90 -2.63
N PRO A 86 -15.89 2.17 -2.79
CA PRO A 86 -15.59 2.99 -3.97
C PRO A 86 -14.10 3.13 -4.27
N CYS A 87 -13.75 3.29 -5.55
CA CYS A 87 -12.36 3.32 -6.01
C CYS A 87 -11.51 4.43 -5.33
N LYS A 88 -12.11 5.60 -5.07
CA LYS A 88 -11.47 6.72 -4.37
C LYS A 88 -11.03 6.31 -2.97
N HIS A 89 -11.93 5.71 -2.19
CA HIS A 89 -11.64 5.25 -0.82
C HIS A 89 -10.63 4.10 -0.80
N ARG A 90 -10.71 3.15 -1.75
CA ARG A 90 -9.69 2.06 -1.85
C ARG A 90 -8.28 2.61 -2.06
N LYS A 91 -8.12 3.62 -2.93
CA LYS A 91 -6.82 4.28 -3.17
C LYS A 91 -6.32 4.99 -1.92
N LEU A 92 -7.21 5.68 -1.20
CA LEU A 92 -6.90 6.34 0.06
C LEU A 92 -6.39 5.34 1.10
N ILE A 93 -7.15 4.28 1.37
CA ILE A 93 -6.78 3.24 2.34
C ILE A 93 -5.39 2.70 2.02
N LEU A 94 -5.14 2.28 0.78
CA LEU A 94 -3.85 1.70 0.39
C LEU A 94 -2.68 2.69 0.48
N ARG A 95 -2.92 3.98 0.21
CA ARG A 95 -1.91 5.02 0.37
C ARG A 95 -1.52 5.20 1.82
N TYR A 96 -2.50 5.25 2.72
CA TYR A 96 -2.25 5.45 4.16
C TYR A 96 -1.72 4.19 4.84
N THR A 97 -2.15 2.98 4.44
CA THR A 97 -1.56 1.73 4.97
C THR A 97 -0.09 1.62 4.56
N HIS A 98 0.27 2.04 3.34
CA HIS A 98 1.66 2.06 2.93
C HIS A 98 2.48 3.09 3.72
N LYS A 99 1.97 4.31 3.93
CA LYS A 99 2.63 5.32 4.79
C LYS A 99 2.81 4.83 6.22
N TYR A 100 1.80 4.16 6.77
CA TYR A 100 1.84 3.54 8.09
C TYR A 100 2.94 2.49 8.17
N ARG A 101 3.02 1.59 7.18
CA ARG A 101 4.08 0.57 7.09
C ARG A 101 5.49 1.15 6.94
N LEU A 102 5.63 2.38 6.47
CA LEU A 102 6.91 3.08 6.36
C LEU A 102 7.21 3.98 7.57
N GLY A 103 6.27 4.12 8.52
CA GLY A 103 6.43 5.00 9.68
C GLY A 103 6.29 6.49 9.40
N LEU A 104 6.01 6.86 8.15
CA LEU A 104 5.92 8.26 7.70
C LEU A 104 4.66 8.95 8.20
N TRP A 105 3.70 8.18 8.69
CA TRP A 105 2.43 8.66 9.17
C TRP A 105 1.91 7.75 10.28
N LYS A 106 1.37 8.36 11.33
CA LYS A 106 0.76 7.67 12.45
C LYS A 106 -0.67 8.19 12.60
N PRO A 107 -1.67 7.31 12.81
CA PRO A 107 -2.99 7.73 13.21
C PRO A 107 -2.84 8.58 14.46
N ARG A 108 -3.17 9.87 14.36
CA ARG A 108 -3.50 10.60 15.58
C ARG A 108 -4.90 10.14 15.94
N ALA A 109 -5.03 9.46 17.07
CA ALA A 109 -6.26 9.57 17.81
C ALA A 109 -6.41 11.06 18.10
N ASP A 110 -7.29 11.73 17.37
CA ASP A 110 -7.79 12.99 17.86
C ASP A 110 -8.44 12.65 19.20
N VAL A 111 -7.69 12.93 20.27
CA VAL A 111 -8.20 13.10 21.62
C VAL A 111 -9.12 14.33 21.52
N LEU A 112 -10.27 14.14 20.89
CA LEU A 112 -11.39 15.04 21.07
C LEU A 112 -11.73 14.90 22.54
N LYS A 113 -11.31 15.94 23.27
CA LYS A 113 -11.76 16.34 24.60
C LYS A 113 -13.12 15.74 24.95
N GLN A 114 -13.17 15.23 26.18
CA GLN A 114 -14.38 15.02 26.97
C GLN A 114 -15.40 16.16 26.78
#